data_AF-A0A6B3FLF1-F1
#
_entry.id   AF-A0A6B3FLF1-F1
#
_cell.length_a   1.000
_cell.length_b   1.000
_cell.length_c   1.000
_cell.angle_alpha   90.00
_cell.angle_beta   90.00
_cell.angle_gamma   90.00
#
_symmetry.space_group_name_H-M   'P 1'
#
loop_
_entity.id
_entity.type
_entity.pdbx_description
1 polymer ?
#
loop_
_entity_poly.entity_id
_entity_poly.type
_entity_poly.pdbx_seq_one_letter_code
_entity_poly.pdbx_strand_id
1 'polypeptide(L)'
;LQVGLELVRSMLRDNGAWCRLEVEDRFTVHVGWDHYLCVGSDRPCERALALTRRLGLFPERLDSSPYALETDVEGVRRPADDAFWSGLRRMVSAYRAGVLEERYVEGASRWHRLTRDGVDAV
;
A
#
# COMPACT_ATOMS: atom_id res chain seq x y z
N LEU A 1 -14.30 -2.36 -21.38
CA LEU A 1 -12.95 -1.86 -21.76
C LEU A 1 -12.85 -0.34 -21.73
N GLN A 2 -13.76 0.41 -22.36
CA GLN A 2 -13.67 1.88 -22.47
C GLN A 2 -13.60 2.61 -21.12
N VAL A 3 -14.44 2.24 -20.14
CA VAL A 3 -14.43 2.87 -18.81
C VAL A 3 -13.08 2.70 -18.11
N GLY A 4 -12.49 1.49 -18.16
CA GLY A 4 -11.18 1.24 -17.56
C GLY A 4 -10.08 2.10 -18.19
N LEU A 5 -10.12 2.30 -19.51
CA LEU A 5 -9.16 3.18 -20.19
C LEU A 5 -9.31 4.65 -19.75
N GLU A 6 -10.55 5.14 -19.61
CA GLU A 6 -10.78 6.50 -19.12
C GLU A 6 -10.37 6.68 -17.65
N LEU A 7 -10.55 5.66 -16.81
CA LEU A 7 -10.06 5.70 -15.43
C LEU A 7 -8.53 5.78 -15.37
N VAL A 8 -7.81 4.97 -16.18
CA VAL A 8 -6.33 5.06 -16.26
C VAL A 8 -5.88 6.43 -16.76
N ARG A 9 -6.58 6.98 -17.76
CA ARG A 9 -6.31 8.33 -18.27
C ARG A 9 -6.57 9.42 -17.22
N SER A 10 -7.59 9.23 -16.37
CA SER A 10 -7.90 10.14 -15.27
C SER A 10 -6.82 10.09 -14.18
N MET A 11 -6.37 8.88 -13.80
CA MET A 11 -5.29 8.67 -12.85
C MET A 11 -3.97 9.31 -13.33
N LEU A 12 -3.58 9.07 -14.59
CA LEU A 12 -2.35 9.62 -15.16
C LEU A 12 -2.33 11.15 -15.26
N ARG A 13 -3.51 11.78 -15.29
CA ARG A 13 -3.64 13.25 -15.36
C ARG A 13 -3.90 13.90 -14.01
N ASP A 14 -3.88 13.11 -12.93
CA ASP A 14 -4.18 13.59 -11.58
C ASP A 14 -5.56 14.26 -11.46
N ASN A 15 -6.57 13.67 -12.13
CA ASN A 15 -7.95 14.16 -12.09
C ASN A 15 -8.76 13.53 -10.94
N GLY A 16 -8.13 13.31 -9.78
CA GLY A 16 -8.78 12.88 -8.53
C GLY A 16 -9.22 11.42 -8.43
N ALA A 17 -9.24 10.65 -9.53
CA ALA A 17 -9.44 9.20 -9.46
C ALA A 17 -8.11 8.51 -9.18
N TRP A 18 -8.03 7.72 -8.11
CA TRP A 18 -6.88 6.87 -7.81
C TRP A 18 -7.36 5.53 -7.24
N CYS A 19 -7.28 4.48 -8.06
CA CYS A 19 -7.73 3.15 -7.68
C CYS A 19 -7.03 2.07 -8.50
N ARG A 20 -6.97 0.85 -7.97
CA ARG A 20 -6.53 -0.33 -8.71
C ARG A 20 -7.69 -0.87 -9.55
N LEU A 21 -7.47 -1.05 -10.85
CA LEU A 21 -8.38 -1.80 -11.70
C LEU A 21 -7.94 -3.25 -11.73
N GLU A 22 -8.86 -4.19 -11.50
CA GLU A 22 -8.49 -5.59 -11.41
C GLU A 22 -9.54 -6.55 -11.95
N VAL A 23 -9.02 -7.67 -12.44
CA VAL A 23 -9.73 -8.94 -12.53
C VAL A 23 -8.94 -9.89 -11.66
N GLU A 24 -9.59 -10.42 -10.63
CA GLU A 24 -9.01 -11.32 -9.63
C GLU A 24 -8.14 -12.39 -10.29
N ASP A 25 -6.93 -12.55 -9.75
CA ASP A 25 -5.88 -13.49 -10.18
C ASP A 25 -5.44 -13.44 -11.65
N ARG A 26 -5.86 -12.42 -12.42
CA ARG A 26 -5.62 -12.38 -13.87
C ARG A 26 -4.92 -11.14 -14.37
N PHE A 27 -5.40 -9.98 -13.96
CA PHE A 27 -4.92 -8.73 -14.53
C PHE A 27 -5.14 -7.57 -13.58
N THR A 28 -4.12 -6.73 -13.45
CA THR A 28 -4.20 -5.52 -12.62
C THR A 28 -3.61 -4.33 -13.34
N VAL A 29 -4.17 -3.15 -13.11
CA VAL A 29 -3.63 -1.87 -13.57
C VAL A 29 -3.71 -0.86 -12.44
N HIS A 30 -2.59 -0.20 -12.16
CA HIS A 30 -2.50 0.83 -11.16
C HIS A 30 -1.51 1.91 -11.60
N VAL A 31 -1.82 3.17 -11.31
CA VAL A 31 -0.89 4.29 -11.51
C VAL A 31 -0.32 4.64 -10.15
N GLY A 32 1.01 4.56 -10.03
CA GLY A 32 1.70 4.96 -8.81
C GLY A 32 1.64 6.46 -8.54
N TRP A 33 1.97 6.86 -7.32
CA TRP A 33 2.09 8.28 -6.94
C TRP A 33 3.18 9.00 -7.75
N ASP A 34 4.13 8.25 -8.28
CA ASP A 34 5.23 8.66 -9.15
C ASP A 34 4.86 8.64 -10.65
N HIS A 35 3.56 8.49 -10.96
CA HIS A 35 2.99 8.39 -12.31
C HIS A 35 3.45 7.17 -13.12
N TYR A 36 4.12 6.19 -12.52
CA TYR A 36 4.42 4.93 -13.19
C TYR A 36 3.18 4.04 -13.31
N LEU A 37 2.94 3.51 -14.51
CA LEU A 37 1.86 2.55 -14.75
C LEU A 37 2.34 1.12 -14.44
N CYS A 38 1.85 0.55 -13.35
CA CYS A 38 2.03 -0.85 -13.02
C CYS A 38 0.94 -1.69 -13.70
N VAL A 39 1.36 -2.75 -14.42
CA VAL A 39 0.46 -3.71 -15.06
C VAL A 39 0.83 -5.12 -14.62
N GLY A 40 -0.08 -5.81 -13.94
CA GLY A 40 0.06 -7.22 -13.56
C GLY A 40 -0.72 -8.13 -14.51
N SER A 41 -0.20 -9.34 -14.74
CA SER A 41 -0.79 -10.35 -15.62
C SER A 41 -0.46 -11.75 -15.13
N ASP A 42 -1.41 -12.68 -15.21
CA ASP A 42 -1.21 -14.12 -14.94
C ASP A 42 -0.38 -14.83 -16.00
N ARG A 43 -0.10 -14.16 -17.12
CA ARG A 43 0.62 -14.71 -18.27
C ARG A 43 1.78 -13.83 -18.72
N PRO A 44 2.82 -14.42 -19.33
CA PRO A 44 3.86 -13.66 -20.01
C PRO A 44 3.29 -12.79 -21.15
N CYS A 45 3.70 -11.52 -21.20
CA CYS A 45 3.19 -10.56 -22.18
C CYS A 45 4.28 -10.04 -23.15
N GLU A 46 5.13 -10.93 -23.70
CA GLU A 46 6.28 -10.51 -24.55
C GLU A 46 5.89 -9.58 -25.70
N ARG A 47 4.77 -9.89 -26.36
CA ARG A 47 4.27 -9.07 -27.47
C ARG A 47 3.89 -7.66 -27.01
N ALA A 48 3.29 -7.52 -25.83
CA ALA A 48 2.93 -6.23 -25.27
C ALA A 48 4.20 -5.45 -24.91
N LEU A 49 5.17 -6.08 -24.25
CA LEU A 49 6.46 -5.46 -23.92
C LEU A 49 7.20 -4.96 -25.17
N ALA A 50 7.25 -5.78 -26.22
CA ALA A 50 7.87 -5.41 -27.49
C ALA A 50 7.15 -4.23 -28.16
N LEU A 51 5.81 -4.21 -28.13
CA LEU A 51 5.02 -3.09 -28.66
C LEU A 51 5.28 -1.81 -27.86
N THR A 52 5.25 -1.87 -26.53
CA THR A 52 5.49 -0.74 -25.64
C THR A 52 6.87 -0.12 -25.91
N ARG A 53 7.91 -0.95 -26.07
CA ARG A 53 9.25 -0.47 -26.48
C ARG A 53 9.25 0.21 -27.85
N ARG A 54 8.58 -0.39 -28.84
CA ARG A 54 8.47 0.23 -30.18
C ARG A 54 7.73 1.57 -30.17
N LEU A 55 6.85 1.80 -29.20
CA LEU A 55 6.15 3.08 -29.01
C LEU A 55 7.02 4.12 -28.27
N GLY A 56 8.28 3.82 -27.96
CA GLY A 56 9.20 4.74 -27.27
C GLY A 56 9.04 4.77 -25.75
N LEU A 57 8.31 3.80 -25.18
CA LEU A 57 8.14 3.65 -23.73
C LEU A 57 9.16 2.64 -23.17
N PHE A 58 9.32 2.65 -21.84
CA PHE A 58 10.37 1.91 -21.13
C PHE A 58 9.74 0.89 -20.17
N PRO A 59 9.22 -0.25 -20.65
CA PRO A 59 8.61 -1.25 -19.77
C PRO A 59 9.69 -2.04 -19.03
N GLU A 60 9.57 -2.06 -17.70
CA GLU A 60 10.42 -2.82 -16.78
C GLU A 60 9.67 -4.03 -16.25
N ARG A 61 10.38 -5.16 -16.11
CA ARG A 61 9.82 -6.35 -15.48
C ARG A 61 10.06 -6.25 -13.99
N LEU A 62 8.99 -6.43 -13.22
CA LEU A 62 9.02 -6.49 -11.77
C LEU A 62 8.44 -7.83 -11.34
N ASP A 63 9.02 -8.44 -10.32
CA ASP A 63 8.52 -9.70 -9.76
C ASP A 63 7.23 -9.49 -8.95
N SER A 64 7.04 -8.27 -8.41
CA SER A 64 5.81 -7.84 -7.74
C SER A 64 5.59 -6.34 -7.95
N SER A 65 4.35 -5.89 -7.83
CA SER A 65 4.05 -4.45 -7.87
C SER A 65 4.51 -3.80 -6.56
N PRO A 66 5.12 -2.60 -6.59
CA PRO A 66 5.34 -1.79 -5.37
C PRO A 66 4.04 -1.43 -4.65
N TYR A 67 2.92 -1.52 -5.37
CA TYR A 67 1.55 -1.33 -4.88
C TYR A 67 0.79 -2.65 -4.88
N ALA A 68 1.50 -3.79 -4.82
CA ALA A 68 0.87 -5.01 -4.38
C ALA A 68 0.17 -4.65 -3.07
N LEU A 69 -1.14 -4.87 -3.01
CA LEU A 69 -1.80 -4.82 -1.72
C LEU A 69 -1.00 -5.80 -0.88
N GLU A 70 -0.30 -5.29 0.12
CA GLU A 70 -0.03 -6.08 1.30
C GLU A 70 -1.44 -6.50 1.76
N THR A 71 -1.91 -7.66 1.29
CA THR A 71 -2.69 -8.53 2.17
C THR A 71 -1.85 -8.53 3.41
N ASP A 72 -2.32 -7.82 4.43
CA ASP A 72 -1.61 -7.54 5.65
C ASP A 72 -0.65 -8.67 5.93
N VAL A 73 0.64 -8.35 6.02
CA VAL A 73 1.61 -9.23 6.70
C VAL A 73 0.85 -9.92 7.81
N GLU A 74 0.70 -11.24 7.68
CA GLU A 74 -0.23 -12.11 8.40
C GLU A 74 -0.04 -11.95 9.92
N GLY A 75 -0.52 -10.83 10.41
CA GLY A 75 -0.24 -10.28 11.71
C GLY A 75 -1.61 -9.95 12.23
N VAL A 76 -2.01 -10.67 13.27
CA VAL A 76 -3.34 -10.54 13.86
C VAL A 76 -3.58 -9.06 14.18
N ARG A 77 -4.39 -8.39 13.35
CA ARG A 77 -4.90 -7.06 13.62
C ARG A 77 -5.84 -7.17 14.82
N ARG A 78 -5.32 -6.86 16.00
CA ARG A 78 -6.12 -6.83 17.22
C ARG A 78 -6.63 -5.41 17.43
N PRO A 79 -7.90 -5.24 17.85
CA PRO A 79 -8.40 -3.94 18.28
C PRO A 79 -7.48 -3.34 19.37
N ALA A 80 -7.33 -2.02 19.38
CA ALA A 80 -6.71 -1.29 20.49
C ALA A 80 -7.68 -1.21 21.68
N ASP A 81 -8.12 -2.36 22.16
CA ASP A 81 -9.05 -2.54 23.28
C ASP A 81 -8.34 -2.45 24.64
N ASP A 82 -9.09 -2.60 25.74
CA ASP A 82 -8.54 -2.55 27.10
C ASP A 82 -7.42 -3.58 27.33
N ALA A 83 -7.49 -4.74 26.68
CA ALA A 83 -6.47 -5.78 26.81
C ALA A 83 -5.17 -5.37 26.12
N PHE A 84 -5.26 -4.75 24.94
CA PHE A 84 -4.13 -4.14 24.25
C PHE A 84 -3.45 -3.08 25.14
N TRP A 85 -4.19 -2.09 25.63
CA TRP A 85 -3.65 -1.00 26.44
C TRP A 85 -3.05 -1.49 27.77
N SER A 86 -3.69 -2.46 28.42
CA SER A 86 -3.15 -3.10 29.62
C SER A 86 -1.83 -3.82 29.35
N GLY A 87 -1.70 -4.48 28.19
CA GLY A 87 -0.47 -5.10 27.73
C GLY A 87 0.64 -4.07 27.47
N LEU A 88 0.31 -2.99 26.77
CA LEU A 88 1.24 -1.91 26.46
C LEU A 88 1.80 -1.26 27.73
N ARG A 89 0.94 -0.91 28.69
CA ARG A 89 1.37 -0.35 29.99
C ARG A 89 2.37 -1.27 30.69
N ARG A 90 2.12 -2.59 30.74
CA ARG A 90 3.07 -3.57 31.32
C ARG A 90 4.43 -3.56 30.61
N MET A 91 4.43 -3.52 29.27
CA MET A 91 5.68 -3.50 28.49
C MET A 91 6.48 -2.21 28.72
N VAL A 92 5.80 -1.06 28.81
CA VAL A 92 6.43 0.23 29.12
C VAL A 92 6.99 0.24 30.53
N SER A 93 6.24 -0.25 31.53
CA SER A 93 6.73 -0.36 32.91
C SER A 93 7.97 -1.25 33.02
N ALA A 94 8.05 -2.30 32.21
CA ALA A 94 9.17 -3.22 32.12
C ALA A 94 10.32 -2.76 31.18
N TYR A 95 10.25 -1.53 30.65
CA TYR A 95 11.24 -0.97 29.69
C TYR A 95 11.41 -1.79 28.40
N ARG A 96 10.38 -2.51 27.96
CA ARG A 96 10.37 -3.34 26.74
C ARG A 96 9.68 -2.67 25.54
N ALA A 97 9.01 -1.55 25.76
CA ALA A 97 8.41 -0.72 24.72
C ALA A 97 8.67 0.75 25.06
N GLY A 98 9.13 1.54 24.08
CA GLY A 98 9.44 2.97 24.26
C GLY A 98 8.84 3.87 23.20
N VAL A 99 8.32 3.31 22.11
CA VAL A 99 7.75 4.04 20.98
C VAL A 99 6.53 3.27 20.46
N LEU A 100 5.47 3.99 20.11
CA LEU A 100 4.32 3.48 19.39
C LEU A 100 4.16 4.25 18.06
N GLU A 101 3.93 3.52 16.98
CA GLU A 101 3.58 4.10 15.68
C GLU A 101 2.08 3.97 15.46
N GLU A 102 1.42 5.09 15.23
CA GLU A 102 0.04 5.18 14.77
C GLU A 102 0.05 5.51 13.28
N ARG A 103 -0.40 4.58 12.43
CA ARG A 103 -0.54 4.82 10.99
C ARG A 103 -1.97 5.31 10.71
N TYR A 104 -2.09 6.52 10.19
CA TYR A 104 -3.34 7.05 9.66
C TYR A 104 -3.30 7.07 8.11
N VAL A 105 -4.41 7.44 7.48
CA VAL A 105 -4.67 7.32 6.03
C VAL A 105 -3.45 7.71 5.17
N GLU A 106 -3.24 7.00 4.06
CA GLU A 106 -2.21 7.29 3.04
C GLU A 106 -0.75 7.21 3.51
N GLY A 107 -0.44 6.29 4.44
CA GLY A 107 0.94 6.03 4.86
C GLY A 107 1.52 7.14 5.75
N ALA A 108 0.67 8.04 6.24
CA ALA A 108 1.05 9.02 7.24
C ALA A 108 1.14 8.34 8.62
N SER A 109 2.22 8.63 9.34
CA SER A 109 2.47 8.07 10.67
C SER A 109 2.61 9.15 11.72
N ARG A 110 2.08 8.88 12.91
CA ARG A 110 2.37 9.62 14.13
C ARG A 110 3.16 8.72 15.08
N TRP A 111 4.26 9.25 15.59
CA TRP A 111 5.13 8.54 16.50
C TRP A 111 4.95 9.07 17.92
N HIS A 112 4.60 8.18 18.82
CA HIS A 112 4.34 8.49 20.22
C HIS A 112 5.47 7.94 21.07
N ARG A 113 6.12 8.82 21.86
CA ARG A 113 7.07 8.37 22.87
C ARG A 113 6.31 7.80 24.05
N LEU A 114 6.53 6.53 24.38
CA LEU A 114 5.89 5.89 25.52
C LEU A 114 6.72 6.10 26.77
N THR A 115 6.12 6.72 27.77
CA THR A 115 6.62 6.81 29.14
C THR A 115 5.58 6.24 30.08
N ARG A 116 5.96 5.86 31.30
CA ARG A 116 5.01 5.28 32.27
C ARG A 116 3.77 6.15 32.49
N ASP A 117 3.96 7.47 32.44
CA ASP A 117 2.90 8.46 32.70
C ASP A 117 2.25 9.01 31.42
N GLY A 118 2.79 8.65 30.24
CA GLY A 118 2.39 9.22 28.95
C GLY A 118 1.61 8.26 28.04
N VAL A 119 1.43 7.00 28.43
CA VAL A 119 0.71 6.00 27.62
C VAL A 119 -0.76 6.37 27.42
N ASP A 120 -1.41 6.97 28.42
CA ASP A 120 -2.83 7.31 28.35
C ASP A 120 -3.12 8.59 27.52
N ALA A 121 -2.07 9.30 27.07
CA ALA A 121 -2.17 10.52 26.27
C ALA A 121 -1.99 10.28 24.76
N VAL A 122 -1.82 9.02 24.36
CA VAL A 122 -1.69 8.56 22.97
C VAL A 122 -3.04 8.59 22.28
#